data_AF-A0A838T5T6-F1
#
_entry.id   AF-A0A838T5T6-F1
#
_cell.length_a   1.000
_cell.length_b   1.000
_cell.length_c   1.000
_cell.angle_alpha   90.00
_cell.angle_beta   90.00
_cell.angle_gamma   90.00
#
_symmetry.space_group_name_H-M   'P 1'
#
loop_
_entity.id
_entity.type
_entity.pdbx_description
1 polymer ?
#
loop_
_entity_poly.entity_id
_entity_poly.type
_entity_poly.pdbx_seq_one_letter_code
_entity_poly.pdbx_strand_id
1 'polypeptide(L)'
;MTTSFFDGPIARREMLQRMFALGAGFFGLKTLGAAPLKRGVYYFSGWATPRPEFGCLAGRESPAEFPWQPIRTTKPGYPLVNRVPRKGFYDERSSAIAKAQIADMERAGFDFAVYQVHWSHEMALPQKLPLTQSKRCDPLTMAHAARNHAALAPRLGFCISFFDVMSAEDQVAADYWKTRIGRDGWKATDYLNDVTAFIKRLEKEFFSAPGYLRIDGRPVLVLGTPEHWERTAKRFGLDMPSVLRKLRSSSRDGLYLVATQTPPDTYRKMISWGFEAVTEYLHHGNGSGYDDVMATHRWRWREGVSLVNGTRARYWVPLSAGYDARAWSIATPVE
;
A
#
# COMPACT_ATOMS: atom_id res chain seq x y z
N MET A 1 -35.77 -53.86 0.11
CA MET A 1 -37.07 -53.63 -0.55
C MET A 1 -37.67 -52.37 0.10
N THR A 2 -37.35 -51.15 -0.36
CA THR A 2 -37.97 -50.35 -1.44
C THR A 2 -39.46 -50.04 -1.25
N THR A 3 -39.76 -48.75 -1.06
CA THR A 3 -40.85 -47.89 -1.63
C THR A 3 -40.96 -46.65 -0.71
N SER A 4 -40.47 -45.45 -1.05
CA SER A 4 -40.79 -44.50 -2.14
C SER A 4 -42.28 -44.17 -2.24
N PHE A 5 -42.65 -43.01 -1.70
CA PHE A 5 -43.87 -42.28 -2.05
C PHE A 5 -43.48 -40.82 -2.33
N PHE A 6 -44.04 -40.28 -3.42
CA PHE A 6 -43.90 -38.92 -3.97
C PHE A 6 -42.80 -38.70 -5.02
N ASP A 7 -42.92 -39.41 -6.14
CA ASP A 7 -42.47 -38.93 -7.46
C ASP A 7 -43.67 -38.38 -8.26
N GLY A 8 -43.56 -37.12 -8.69
CA GLY A 8 -44.57 -36.45 -9.52
C GLY A 8 -44.16 -35.00 -9.85
N PRO A 9 -43.72 -34.68 -11.08
CA PRO A 9 -43.21 -33.35 -11.45
C PRO A 9 -44.27 -32.24 -11.54
N ILE A 10 -45.56 -32.57 -11.39
CA ILE A 10 -46.67 -31.62 -11.58
C ILE A 10 -47.10 -30.99 -10.24
N ALA A 11 -46.95 -31.67 -9.11
CA ALA A 11 -47.37 -31.15 -7.80
C ALA A 11 -46.44 -30.07 -7.20
N ARG A 12 -45.16 -30.02 -7.60
CA ARG A 12 -44.22 -28.96 -7.14
C ARG A 12 -44.44 -27.61 -7.82
N ARG A 13 -45.04 -27.58 -9.01
CA ARG A 13 -45.23 -26.34 -9.78
C ARG A 13 -46.42 -25.51 -9.27
N GLU A 14 -47.51 -26.15 -8.87
CA GLU A 14 -48.68 -25.44 -8.35
C GLU A 14 -48.51 -24.95 -6.90
N MET A 15 -47.75 -25.69 -6.07
CA MET A 15 -47.47 -25.27 -4.69
C MET A 15 -46.55 -24.03 -4.63
N LEU A 16 -45.57 -23.93 -5.53
CA LEU A 16 -44.72 -22.75 -5.65
C LEU A 16 -45.46 -21.53 -6.25
N GLN A 17 -46.41 -21.75 -7.17
CA GLN A 17 -47.22 -20.64 -7.72
C GLN A 17 -48.24 -20.09 -6.71
N ARG A 18 -48.80 -20.94 -5.84
CA ARG A 18 -49.72 -20.48 -4.77
C ARG A 18 -49.00 -19.76 -3.62
N MET A 19 -47.73 -20.07 -3.35
CA MET A 19 -46.94 -19.29 -2.39
C MET A 19 -46.52 -17.90 -2.92
N PHE A 20 -46.46 -17.71 -4.24
CA PHE A 20 -46.19 -16.40 -4.84
C PHE A 20 -47.43 -15.49 -4.94
N ALA A 21 -48.65 -16.06 -4.94
CA ALA A 21 -49.88 -15.29 -5.16
C ALA A 21 -50.53 -14.70 -3.89
N LEU A 22 -50.12 -15.11 -2.68
CA LEU A 22 -50.66 -14.60 -1.41
C LEU A 22 -49.69 -13.67 -0.64
N GLY A 23 -48.56 -13.31 -1.26
CA GLY A 23 -47.54 -12.43 -0.69
C GLY A 23 -47.24 -11.20 -1.53
N ALA A 24 -48.20 -10.70 -2.32
CA ALA A 24 -48.09 -9.45 -3.08
C ALA A 24 -48.18 -8.19 -2.19
N GLY A 25 -47.61 -8.24 -0.98
CA GLY A 25 -47.19 -7.07 -0.25
C GLY A 25 -45.88 -6.59 -0.89
N PHE A 26 -45.96 -5.47 -1.59
CA PHE A 26 -44.91 -4.74 -2.29
C PHE A 26 -43.62 -4.52 -1.45
N PHE A 27 -42.82 -5.55 -1.21
CA PHE A 27 -41.41 -5.38 -0.90
C PHE A 27 -40.66 -5.39 -2.22
N GLY A 28 -40.46 -4.19 -2.76
CA GLY A 28 -39.50 -3.97 -3.82
C GLY A 28 -38.14 -4.46 -3.36
N LEU A 29 -37.81 -5.71 -3.69
CA LEU A 29 -36.45 -6.21 -3.70
C LEU A 29 -35.70 -5.32 -4.69
N LYS A 30 -35.15 -4.21 -4.18
CA LYS A 30 -33.99 -3.59 -4.79
C LYS A 30 -32.97 -4.72 -4.84
N THR A 31 -32.78 -5.30 -6.01
CA THR A 31 -31.54 -6.00 -6.33
C THR A 31 -30.46 -5.01 -5.96
N LEU A 32 -29.81 -5.23 -4.81
CA LEU A 32 -28.64 -4.49 -4.40
C LEU A 32 -27.59 -4.83 -5.45
N GLY A 33 -27.59 -4.09 -6.55
CA GLY A 33 -26.59 -4.22 -7.59
C GLY A 33 -25.24 -4.13 -6.90
N ALA A 34 -24.41 -5.16 -7.08
CA ALA A 34 -23.06 -5.15 -6.54
C ALA A 34 -22.42 -3.82 -6.94
N ALA A 35 -21.91 -3.08 -5.95
CA ALA A 35 -21.22 -1.83 -6.23
C ALA A 35 -20.12 -2.10 -7.28
N PRO A 36 -19.92 -1.20 -8.25
CA PRO A 36 -18.90 -1.40 -9.28
C PRO A 36 -17.53 -1.64 -8.64
N LEU A 37 -16.80 -2.63 -9.15
CA LEU A 37 -15.47 -2.98 -8.69
C LEU A 37 -14.54 -1.77 -8.91
N LYS A 38 -13.86 -1.32 -7.85
CA LYS A 38 -12.80 -0.30 -7.94
C LYS A 38 -11.45 -0.96 -8.10
N ARG A 39 -10.63 -0.46 -9.02
CA ARG A 39 -9.28 -0.93 -9.34
C ARG A 39 -8.25 0.12 -8.95
N GLY A 40 -7.39 -0.24 -8.01
CA GLY A 40 -6.24 0.57 -7.61
C GLY A 40 -4.96 0.14 -8.30
N VAL A 41 -3.98 1.03 -8.38
CA VAL A 41 -2.60 0.71 -8.79
C VAL A 41 -1.60 1.27 -7.77
N TYR A 42 -0.64 0.45 -7.32
CA TYR A 42 0.47 0.94 -6.52
C TYR A 42 1.44 1.74 -7.38
N TYR A 43 1.82 2.92 -6.91
CA TYR A 43 2.79 3.79 -7.56
C TYR A 43 4.01 3.97 -6.66
N PHE A 44 5.15 3.50 -7.15
CA PHE A 44 6.44 3.70 -6.52
C PHE A 44 7.12 4.95 -7.09
N SER A 45 7.10 6.02 -6.32
CA SER A 45 7.93 7.21 -6.53
C SER A 45 9.33 6.91 -5.98
N GLY A 46 10.38 7.06 -6.75
CA GLY A 46 11.78 6.93 -6.27
C GLY A 46 12.85 6.90 -7.35
N TRP A 47 12.48 7.21 -8.59
CA TRP A 47 13.22 7.08 -9.84
C TRP A 47 13.96 8.35 -10.31
N ALA A 48 13.93 9.46 -9.56
CA ALA A 48 14.77 10.62 -9.88
C ALA A 48 16.26 10.26 -9.76
N THR A 49 17.13 10.87 -10.57
CA THR A 49 18.59 10.66 -10.50
C THR A 49 19.33 11.94 -10.92
N PRO A 50 20.28 12.46 -10.13
CA PRO A 50 20.47 12.18 -8.69
C PRO A 50 19.28 12.68 -7.86
N ARG A 51 19.15 12.22 -6.61
CA ARG A 51 18.10 12.61 -5.67
C ARG A 51 18.69 13.51 -4.57
N PRO A 52 18.89 14.82 -4.81
CA PRO A 52 19.36 15.76 -3.79
C PRO A 52 18.43 15.87 -2.57
N GLU A 53 17.13 15.55 -2.69
CA GLU A 53 16.22 15.44 -1.55
C GLU A 53 16.47 14.22 -0.64
N PHE A 54 17.25 13.26 -1.14
CA PHE A 54 17.95 12.27 -0.32
C PHE A 54 19.43 12.62 -0.09
N GLY A 55 19.99 13.52 -0.91
CA GLY A 55 21.28 14.20 -0.75
C GLY A 55 21.31 15.30 0.33
N CYS A 56 20.42 15.23 1.34
CA CYS A 56 20.63 15.95 2.59
C CYS A 56 21.83 15.41 3.40
N LEU A 57 22.50 14.36 2.92
CA LEU A 57 23.82 13.97 3.34
C LEU A 57 24.70 13.91 2.08
N ALA A 58 25.74 14.75 2.04
CA ALA A 58 26.75 14.68 0.99
C ALA A 58 27.27 13.24 0.90
N GLY A 59 27.03 12.58 -0.24
CA GLY A 59 27.63 11.30 -0.59
C GLY A 59 26.81 10.03 -0.36
N ARG A 60 25.51 10.09 0.02
CA ARG A 60 24.58 8.93 -0.09
C ARG A 60 23.13 9.37 -0.21
N GLU A 61 22.49 9.03 -1.33
CA GLU A 61 21.12 9.44 -1.65
C GLU A 61 20.24 8.19 -1.87
N SER A 62 19.04 8.09 -1.28
CA SER A 62 18.02 7.06 -1.59
C SER A 62 18.46 5.63 -1.21
N PRO A 63 17.57 4.60 -1.13
CA PRO A 63 18.05 3.21 -1.09
C PRO A 63 19.05 2.93 -2.23
N ALA A 64 18.97 3.70 -3.33
CA ALA A 64 20.04 3.87 -4.30
C ALA A 64 20.08 5.31 -4.83
N GLU A 65 21.27 5.93 -4.87
CA GLU A 65 21.52 7.30 -5.39
C GLU A 65 21.20 7.39 -6.88
N PHE A 66 21.40 6.25 -7.52
CA PHE A 66 21.11 5.99 -8.91
C PHE A 66 20.10 4.83 -8.97
N PRO A 67 18.80 5.06 -8.74
CA PRO A 67 17.78 4.00 -8.79
C PRO A 67 17.72 3.29 -10.15
N TRP A 68 18.17 3.94 -11.21
CA TRP A 68 18.28 3.30 -12.53
C TRP A 68 19.55 2.46 -12.69
N GLN A 69 20.59 2.64 -11.87
CA GLN A 69 21.89 1.99 -12.05
C GLN A 69 21.81 0.47 -12.03
N PRO A 70 21.09 -0.19 -11.10
CA PRO A 70 21.02 -1.66 -11.08
C PRO A 70 20.36 -2.25 -12.35
N ILE A 71 19.50 -1.47 -13.02
CA ILE A 71 18.88 -1.83 -14.30
C ILE A 71 19.82 -1.54 -15.47
N ARG A 72 20.60 -0.45 -15.39
CA ARG A 72 21.57 -0.02 -16.43
C ARG A 72 22.83 -0.88 -16.46
N THR A 73 23.30 -1.37 -15.32
CA THR A 73 24.50 -2.18 -15.24
C THR A 73 24.19 -3.58 -15.76
N THR A 74 24.59 -3.87 -16.99
CA THR A 74 24.61 -5.22 -17.53
C THR A 74 25.70 -6.02 -16.80
N LYS A 75 25.37 -6.69 -15.69
CA LYS A 75 26.27 -7.74 -15.18
C LYS A 75 26.34 -8.84 -16.26
N PRO A 76 27.54 -9.34 -16.62
CA PRO A 76 27.65 -10.53 -17.47
C PRO A 76 26.77 -11.66 -16.93
N GLY A 77 25.90 -12.23 -17.78
CA GLY A 77 24.92 -13.25 -17.39
C GLY A 77 23.55 -12.72 -16.91
N TYR A 78 23.39 -11.41 -16.70
CA TYR A 78 22.12 -10.79 -16.30
C TYR A 78 21.71 -9.62 -17.21
N PRO A 79 21.48 -9.87 -18.51
CA PRO A 79 20.97 -8.85 -19.42
C PRO A 79 19.50 -8.53 -19.09
N LEU A 80 19.25 -7.58 -18.19
CA LEU A 80 17.93 -6.94 -18.04
C LEU A 80 17.64 -5.90 -19.13
N VAL A 81 18.40 -5.94 -20.23
CA VAL A 81 18.29 -5.07 -21.40
C VAL A 81 16.87 -5.04 -22.00
N ASN A 82 16.02 -6.03 -21.68
CA ASN A 82 14.65 -6.11 -22.18
C ASN A 82 13.60 -5.43 -21.27
N ARG A 83 13.99 -4.78 -20.17
CA ARG A 83 13.06 -4.09 -19.24
C ARG A 83 13.38 -2.59 -19.08
N VAL A 84 13.68 -1.93 -20.19
CA VAL A 84 13.83 -0.46 -20.22
C VAL A 84 12.43 0.18 -20.24
N PRO A 85 12.12 1.14 -19.35
CA PRO A 85 10.85 1.84 -19.41
C PRO A 85 10.66 2.52 -20.78
N ARG A 86 9.44 2.48 -21.33
CA ARG A 86 9.10 3.18 -22.59
C ARG A 86 9.46 4.68 -22.57
N LYS A 87 9.49 5.28 -21.38
CA LYS A 87 9.85 6.69 -21.13
C LYS A 87 11.35 6.90 -20.84
N GLY A 88 12.19 5.87 -21.05
CA GLY A 88 13.60 5.88 -20.68
C GLY A 88 13.84 5.84 -19.17
N PHE A 89 15.08 6.12 -18.76
CA PHE A 89 15.48 6.31 -17.36
C PHE A 89 15.07 7.71 -16.91
N TYR A 90 13.77 7.88 -16.67
CA TYR A 90 13.13 9.19 -16.48
C TYR A 90 13.43 9.81 -15.10
N ASP A 91 13.35 11.14 -15.03
CA ASP A 91 13.23 11.88 -13.77
C ASP A 91 11.75 12.05 -13.42
N GLU A 92 11.31 11.36 -12.39
CA GLU A 92 9.93 11.41 -11.88
C GLU A 92 9.49 12.77 -11.35
N ARG A 93 10.42 13.67 -11.03
CA ARG A 93 10.10 15.05 -10.63
C ARG A 93 9.61 15.89 -11.80
N SER A 94 9.86 15.43 -13.03
CA SER A 94 9.32 16.05 -14.22
C SER A 94 7.79 15.96 -14.23
N SER A 95 7.13 17.11 -14.24
CA SER A 95 5.67 17.19 -14.36
C SER A 95 5.15 16.54 -15.63
N ALA A 96 5.94 16.57 -16.72
CA ALA A 96 5.61 15.90 -17.98
C ALA A 96 5.60 14.37 -17.83
N ILE A 97 6.57 13.81 -17.08
CA ILE A 97 6.63 12.37 -16.80
C ILE A 97 5.47 11.95 -15.90
N ALA A 98 5.23 12.68 -14.81
CA ALA A 98 4.12 12.41 -13.90
C ALA A 98 2.77 12.47 -14.63
N LYS A 99 2.53 13.51 -15.45
CA LYS A 99 1.32 13.64 -16.27
C LYS A 99 1.16 12.47 -17.23
N ALA A 100 2.22 12.05 -17.90
CA ALA A 100 2.17 10.93 -18.84
C ALA A 100 1.92 9.58 -18.16
N GLN A 101 2.45 9.36 -16.94
CA GLN A 101 2.18 8.14 -16.17
C GLN A 101 0.75 8.10 -15.64
N ILE A 102 0.23 9.23 -15.14
CA ILE A 102 -1.18 9.36 -14.74
C ILE A 102 -2.10 9.07 -15.93
N ALA A 103 -1.82 9.66 -17.10
CA ALA A 103 -2.62 9.41 -18.29
C ALA A 103 -2.56 7.94 -18.75
N ASP A 104 -1.42 7.25 -18.55
CA ASP A 104 -1.33 5.80 -18.79
C ASP A 104 -2.20 5.01 -17.80
N MET A 105 -2.29 5.42 -16.53
CA MET A 105 -3.17 4.76 -15.53
C MET A 105 -4.65 4.94 -15.86
N GLU A 106 -5.07 6.16 -16.21
CA GLU A 106 -6.45 6.44 -16.62
C GLU A 106 -6.83 5.62 -17.87
N ARG A 107 -5.93 5.55 -18.86
CA ARG A 107 -6.13 4.74 -20.06
C ARG A 107 -6.23 3.24 -19.78
N ALA A 108 -5.49 2.75 -18.78
CA ALA A 108 -5.59 1.37 -18.31
C ALA A 108 -6.88 1.10 -17.50
N GLY A 109 -7.66 2.14 -17.20
CA GLY A 109 -8.94 2.04 -16.49
C GLY A 109 -8.80 1.92 -14.98
N PHE A 110 -7.68 2.34 -14.39
CA PHE A 110 -7.60 2.42 -12.93
C PHE A 110 -8.51 3.52 -12.39
N ASP A 111 -9.09 3.26 -11.22
CA ASP A 111 -9.97 4.20 -10.50
C ASP A 111 -9.19 5.04 -9.50
N PHE A 112 -8.07 4.53 -9.00
CA PHE A 112 -7.18 5.28 -8.11
C PHE A 112 -5.73 4.79 -8.13
N ALA A 113 -4.81 5.67 -7.73
CA ALA A 113 -3.41 5.35 -7.46
C ALA A 113 -3.10 5.30 -5.96
N VAL A 114 -2.21 4.42 -5.54
CA VAL A 114 -1.69 4.33 -4.16
C VAL A 114 -0.24 4.76 -4.17
N TYR A 115 0.04 5.99 -3.74
CA TYR A 115 1.39 6.57 -3.74
C TYR A 115 2.16 6.18 -2.49
N GLN A 116 3.32 5.54 -2.69
CA GLN A 116 4.23 5.27 -1.59
C GLN A 116 4.91 6.55 -1.11
N VAL A 117 4.84 6.78 0.20
CA VAL A 117 5.61 7.81 0.89
C VAL A 117 6.32 7.21 2.08
N HIS A 118 7.39 7.88 2.49
CA HIS A 118 8.02 7.62 3.77
C HIS A 118 8.06 8.88 4.63
N TRP A 119 8.26 8.69 5.93
CA TRP A 119 8.21 9.73 6.95
C TRP A 119 9.44 9.63 7.84
N SER A 120 10.08 10.76 8.06
CA SER A 120 10.99 10.94 9.17
C SER A 120 10.82 12.35 9.72
N HIS A 121 10.35 12.46 10.97
CA HIS A 121 10.26 13.75 11.63
C HIS A 121 11.64 14.41 11.80
N GLU A 122 12.69 13.62 11.93
CA GLU A 122 14.06 14.12 12.04
C GLU A 122 14.56 14.80 10.77
N MET A 123 14.03 14.40 9.61
CA MET A 123 14.29 15.11 8.35
C MET A 123 13.70 16.52 8.33
N ALA A 124 12.68 16.81 9.16
CA ALA A 124 12.12 18.16 9.33
C ALA A 124 12.91 19.02 10.32
N LEU A 125 13.70 18.41 11.21
CA LEU A 125 14.47 19.13 12.21
C LEU A 125 15.68 19.81 11.54
N PRO A 126 16.13 20.98 12.04
CA PRO A 126 17.40 21.54 11.62
C PRO A 126 18.50 20.52 11.91
N GLN A 127 19.13 19.97 10.87
CA GLN A 127 20.29 19.10 11.09
C GLN A 127 21.39 19.91 11.79
N LYS A 128 22.09 19.30 12.75
CA LYS A 128 23.33 19.85 13.35
C LYS A 128 24.50 19.80 12.34
N LEU A 129 24.24 20.15 11.09
CA LEU A 129 25.28 20.38 10.08
C LEU A 129 25.70 21.87 10.16
N PRO A 130 26.94 22.21 9.76
CA PRO A 130 27.35 23.60 9.61
C PRO A 130 26.29 24.39 8.83
N LEU A 131 25.95 25.59 9.32
CA LEU A 131 24.88 26.47 8.80
C LEU A 131 24.95 26.74 7.28
N THR A 132 26.11 26.51 6.65
CA THR A 132 26.33 26.67 5.22
C THR A 132 25.88 25.47 4.38
N GLN A 133 25.48 24.35 5.00
CA GLN A 133 25.08 23.10 4.32
C GLN A 133 23.72 22.54 4.76
N SER A 134 23.05 23.12 5.76
CA SER A 134 21.79 22.59 6.28
C SER A 134 20.57 22.99 5.44
N LYS A 135 20.35 22.29 4.32
CA LYS A 135 19.00 22.29 3.70
C LYS A 135 18.08 21.43 4.57
N ARG A 136 16.98 22.00 5.05
CA ARG A 136 15.90 21.20 5.66
C ARG A 136 15.33 20.29 4.58
N CYS A 137 15.27 19.00 4.87
CA CYS A 137 14.66 18.05 3.96
C CYS A 137 13.15 18.07 4.16
N ASP A 138 12.42 17.64 3.13
CA ASP A 138 11.01 17.36 3.33
C ASP A 138 10.87 16.08 4.16
N PRO A 139 10.17 16.10 5.32
CA PRO A 139 9.97 14.89 6.10
C PRO A 139 9.09 13.85 5.40
N LEU A 140 8.32 14.25 4.37
CA LEU A 140 7.59 13.32 3.50
C LEU A 140 8.39 13.08 2.23
N THR A 141 9.14 11.99 2.20
CA THR A 141 9.88 11.60 1.00
C THR A 141 8.97 10.84 0.04
N MET A 142 9.35 10.82 -1.25
CA MET A 142 8.60 10.16 -2.32
C MET A 142 7.18 10.74 -2.55
N ALA A 143 6.85 11.89 -1.96
CA ALA A 143 5.55 12.51 -2.04
C ALA A 143 5.31 13.37 -3.31
N HIS A 144 6.32 13.62 -4.14
CA HIS A 144 6.24 14.55 -5.28
C HIS A 144 5.11 14.20 -6.26
N ALA A 145 4.93 12.92 -6.60
CA ALA A 145 3.90 12.50 -7.55
C ALA A 145 2.49 12.67 -6.97
N ALA A 146 2.31 12.37 -5.67
CA ALA A 146 1.06 12.58 -4.96
C ALA A 146 0.67 14.07 -4.89
N ARG A 147 1.64 14.97 -4.66
CA ARG A 147 1.40 16.43 -4.59
C ARG A 147 0.86 17.01 -5.88
N ASN A 148 1.31 16.47 -7.01
CA ASN A 148 0.88 16.94 -8.32
C ASN A 148 -0.42 16.25 -8.78
N HIS A 149 -0.88 15.19 -8.10
CA HIS A 149 -1.96 14.34 -8.58
C HIS A 149 -3.26 15.11 -8.85
N ALA A 150 -3.75 15.88 -7.87
CA ALA A 150 -5.03 16.58 -8.00
C ALA A 150 -5.07 17.55 -9.19
N ALA A 151 -3.93 18.16 -9.54
CA ALA A 151 -3.81 19.05 -10.69
C ALA A 151 -3.69 18.31 -12.03
N LEU A 152 -3.13 17.09 -12.02
CA LEU A 152 -2.81 16.32 -13.22
C LEU A 152 -3.88 15.28 -13.58
N ALA A 153 -4.70 14.84 -12.63
CA ALA A 153 -5.52 13.65 -12.72
C ALA A 153 -6.94 13.81 -12.13
N PRO A 154 -7.76 14.76 -12.59
CA PRO A 154 -9.04 15.04 -11.94
C PRO A 154 -10.03 13.86 -11.94
N ARG A 155 -9.81 12.82 -12.75
CA ARG A 155 -10.68 11.64 -12.86
C ARG A 155 -10.13 10.39 -12.16
N LEU A 156 -8.84 10.37 -11.85
CA LEU A 156 -8.20 9.29 -11.11
C LEU A 156 -8.20 9.69 -9.63
N GLY A 157 -8.65 8.80 -8.75
CA GLY A 157 -8.50 9.02 -7.32
C GLY A 157 -7.07 8.75 -6.86
N PHE A 158 -6.75 9.08 -5.61
CA PHE A 158 -5.50 8.62 -5.01
C PHE A 158 -5.55 8.46 -3.50
N CYS A 159 -4.67 7.64 -2.96
CA CYS A 159 -4.36 7.64 -1.53
C CYS A 159 -2.86 7.45 -1.30
N ILE A 160 -2.46 7.55 -0.04
CA ILE A 160 -1.10 7.33 0.40
C ILE A 160 -0.95 5.91 0.97
N SER A 161 0.09 5.21 0.52
CA SER A 161 0.70 4.12 1.27
C SER A 161 1.92 4.61 2.02
N PHE A 162 2.07 4.13 3.24
CA PHE A 162 3.12 4.53 4.13
C PHE A 162 3.95 3.35 4.58
N PHE A 163 5.26 3.51 4.52
CA PHE A 163 6.23 2.58 5.08
C PHE A 163 7.11 3.33 6.09
N ASP A 164 7.18 2.83 7.32
CA ASP A 164 8.14 3.36 8.28
C ASP A 164 9.53 3.13 7.72
N VAL A 165 10.38 4.14 7.71
CA VAL A 165 11.73 4.06 7.12
C VAL A 165 12.58 3.00 7.84
N MET A 166 12.24 2.69 9.09
CA MET A 166 12.81 1.61 9.90
C MET A 166 12.35 0.20 9.48
N SER A 167 11.43 0.10 8.52
CA SER A 167 10.86 -1.18 8.05
C SER A 167 11.71 -1.86 6.99
N ALA A 168 12.86 -1.29 6.60
CA ALA A 168 13.74 -1.92 5.64
C ALA A 168 14.24 -3.26 6.21
N GLU A 169 13.89 -4.34 5.53
CA GLU A 169 14.42 -5.69 5.79
C GLU A 169 15.92 -5.76 5.51
N ASP A 170 16.45 -4.80 4.75
CA ASP A 170 17.87 -4.63 4.54
C ASP A 170 18.54 -4.08 5.81
N GLN A 171 19.34 -4.92 6.45
CA GLN A 171 20.13 -4.59 7.64
C GLN A 171 21.00 -3.34 7.42
N VAL A 172 21.49 -3.09 6.19
CA VAL A 172 22.30 -1.91 5.86
C VAL A 172 21.45 -0.64 5.88
N ALA A 173 20.25 -0.69 5.30
CA ALA A 173 19.29 0.40 5.40
C ALA A 173 18.82 0.59 6.85
N ALA A 174 18.54 -0.50 7.56
CA ALA A 174 18.15 -0.46 8.96
C ALA A 174 19.22 0.17 9.86
N ASP A 175 20.50 -0.15 9.68
CA ASP A 175 21.59 0.41 10.48
C ASP A 175 21.88 1.89 10.10
N TYR A 176 21.76 2.21 8.81
CA TYR A 176 21.80 3.59 8.34
C TYR A 176 20.67 4.44 8.95
N TRP A 177 19.44 3.94 8.96
CA TRP A 177 18.29 4.65 9.50
C TRP A 177 18.26 4.64 11.03
N LYS A 178 18.71 3.57 11.70
CA LYS A 178 18.85 3.51 13.18
C LYS A 178 19.72 4.63 13.71
N THR A 179 20.86 4.90 13.06
CA THR A 179 21.80 5.96 13.49
C THR A 179 21.31 7.39 13.19
N ARG A 180 20.24 7.55 12.39
CA ARG A 180 19.84 8.84 11.80
C ARG A 180 18.37 9.24 11.99
N ILE A 181 17.51 8.31 12.44
CA ILE A 181 16.12 8.58 12.85
C ILE A 181 16.01 8.65 14.38
N GLY A 182 17.15 8.58 15.10
CA GLY A 182 17.34 9.20 16.42
C GLY A 182 16.24 8.95 17.46
N ARG A 183 15.60 7.77 17.42
CA ARG A 183 14.58 7.38 18.41
C ARG A 183 15.17 6.86 19.72
N ASP A 184 16.49 6.95 19.88
CA ASP A 184 17.16 6.56 21.12
C ASP A 184 16.79 7.52 22.24
N GLY A 185 16.37 6.96 23.38
CA GLY A 185 15.86 7.73 24.51
C GLY A 185 14.44 8.28 24.34
N TRP A 186 13.78 8.06 23.20
CA TRP A 186 12.37 8.41 23.06
C TRP A 186 11.51 7.63 24.06
N LYS A 187 10.51 8.34 24.60
CA LYS A 187 9.44 7.76 25.40
C LYS A 187 8.26 7.41 24.50
N ALA A 188 7.30 6.67 25.05
CA ALA A 188 6.01 6.39 24.40
C ALA A 188 5.32 7.65 23.87
N THR A 189 5.39 8.75 24.63
CA THR A 189 4.81 10.05 24.26
C THR A 189 5.46 10.63 23.01
N ASP A 190 6.78 10.52 22.88
CA ASP A 190 7.52 11.08 21.74
C ASP A 190 7.16 10.34 20.46
N TYR A 191 7.09 9.01 20.53
CA TYR A 191 6.64 8.17 19.41
C TYR A 191 5.19 8.47 18.99
N LEU A 192 4.26 8.63 19.94
CA LEU A 192 2.87 8.97 19.62
C LEU A 192 2.73 10.41 19.10
N ASN A 193 3.59 11.34 19.53
CA ASN A 193 3.65 12.70 18.99
C ASN A 193 4.18 12.70 17.54
N ASP A 194 5.19 11.88 17.24
CA ASP A 194 5.70 11.67 15.88
C ASP A 194 4.59 11.16 14.93
N VAL A 195 3.85 10.14 15.36
CA VAL A 195 2.67 9.63 14.65
C VAL A 195 1.61 10.73 14.43
N THR A 196 1.38 11.59 15.43
CA THR A 196 0.46 12.73 15.31
C THR A 196 0.93 13.70 14.23
N ALA A 197 2.21 14.08 14.29
CA ALA A 197 2.81 15.03 13.36
C ALA A 197 2.75 14.51 11.92
N PHE A 198 3.01 13.21 11.72
CA PHE A 198 2.85 12.54 10.44
C PHE A 198 1.43 12.67 9.89
N ILE A 199 0.41 12.30 10.67
CA ILE A 199 -0.99 12.39 10.22
C ILE A 199 -1.41 13.83 9.95
N LYS A 200 -1.01 14.79 10.79
CA LYS A 200 -1.29 16.21 10.56
C LYS A 200 -0.62 16.74 9.30
N ARG A 201 0.56 16.22 8.94
CA ARG A 201 1.19 16.54 7.67
C ARG A 201 0.40 16.00 6.48
N LEU A 202 -0.04 14.73 6.52
CA LEU A 202 -0.86 14.15 5.47
C LEU A 202 -2.22 14.85 5.34
N GLU A 203 -2.84 15.25 6.45
CA GLU A 203 -4.12 15.95 6.45
C GLU A 203 -4.01 17.32 5.74
N LYS A 204 -2.93 18.05 6.04
CA LYS A 204 -2.62 19.34 5.42
C LYS A 204 -2.33 19.21 3.93
N GLU A 205 -1.59 18.18 3.52
CA GLU A 205 -1.14 18.04 2.13
C GLU A 205 -2.12 17.30 1.21
N PHE A 206 -2.78 16.25 1.70
CA PHE A 206 -3.45 15.28 0.84
C PHE A 206 -4.90 15.00 1.20
N PHE A 207 -5.26 14.86 2.48
CA PHE A 207 -6.61 14.35 2.82
C PHE A 207 -7.74 15.29 2.38
N SER A 208 -7.45 16.58 2.24
CA SER A 208 -8.40 17.58 1.76
C SER A 208 -8.32 17.79 0.24
N ALA A 209 -7.40 17.14 -0.46
CA ALA A 209 -7.25 17.29 -1.90
C ALA A 209 -8.44 16.65 -2.64
N PRO A 210 -8.95 17.29 -3.72
CA PRO A 210 -9.90 16.66 -4.63
C PRO A 210 -9.34 15.33 -5.15
N GLY A 211 -10.20 14.30 -5.20
CA GLY A 211 -9.79 12.97 -5.65
C GLY A 211 -9.10 12.11 -4.58
N TYR A 212 -8.83 12.62 -3.37
CA TYR A 212 -8.32 11.77 -2.29
C TYR A 212 -9.34 10.67 -1.94
N LEU A 213 -8.91 9.42 -1.96
CA LEU A 213 -9.77 8.26 -1.79
C LEU A 213 -10.33 8.24 -0.37
N ARG A 214 -11.66 8.15 -0.30
CA ARG A 214 -12.41 8.03 0.94
C ARG A 214 -13.33 6.82 0.92
N ILE A 215 -13.45 6.16 2.06
CA ILE A 215 -14.40 5.07 2.30
C ILE A 215 -15.18 5.43 3.57
N ASP A 216 -16.51 5.45 3.48
CA ASP A 216 -17.42 5.89 4.55
C ASP A 216 -17.07 7.30 5.06
N GLY A 217 -16.73 8.21 4.14
CA GLY A 217 -16.32 9.58 4.45
C GLY A 217 -14.90 9.73 5.01
N ARG A 218 -14.21 8.65 5.34
CA ARG A 218 -12.87 8.69 5.98
C ARG A 218 -11.75 8.59 4.94
N PRO A 219 -10.66 9.37 5.05
CA PRO A 219 -9.49 9.23 4.18
C PRO A 219 -8.86 7.85 4.34
N VAL A 220 -8.54 7.21 3.21
CA VAL A 220 -7.84 5.94 3.19
C VAL A 220 -6.34 6.16 3.44
N LEU A 221 -5.77 5.38 4.35
CA LEU A 221 -4.32 5.30 4.56
C LEU A 221 -3.91 3.82 4.54
N VAL A 222 -2.99 3.48 3.65
CA VAL A 222 -2.44 2.12 3.54
C VAL A 222 -1.15 2.05 4.36
N LEU A 223 -1.09 1.19 5.38
CA LEU A 223 0.08 1.00 6.23
C LEU A 223 0.82 -0.27 5.80
N GLY A 224 2.04 -0.09 5.33
CA GLY A 224 2.94 -1.18 4.95
C GLY A 224 3.64 -1.80 6.14
N THR A 225 3.78 -3.12 6.12
CA THR A 225 4.45 -3.92 7.16
C THR A 225 4.01 -3.58 8.59
N PRO A 226 2.71 -3.66 8.95
CA PRO A 226 2.22 -3.37 10.30
C PRO A 226 2.92 -4.14 11.44
N GLU A 227 3.49 -5.31 11.17
CA GLU A 227 4.32 -6.06 12.13
C GLU A 227 5.60 -5.32 12.49
N HIS A 228 6.18 -4.56 11.54
CA HIS A 228 7.35 -3.72 11.81
C HIS A 228 6.96 -2.57 12.72
N TRP A 229 5.80 -1.96 12.48
CA TRP A 229 5.21 -0.99 13.40
C TRP A 229 4.96 -1.58 14.79
N GLU A 230 4.48 -2.82 14.90
CA GLU A 230 4.30 -3.48 16.20
C GLU A 230 5.61 -3.64 16.95
N ARG A 231 6.66 -4.12 16.26
CA ARG A 231 7.99 -4.27 16.87
C ARG A 231 8.52 -2.91 17.36
N THR A 232 8.35 -1.86 16.56
CA THR A 232 8.74 -0.50 16.95
C THR A 232 7.92 0.00 18.14
N ALA A 233 6.59 -0.15 18.12
CA ALA A 233 5.71 0.27 19.21
C ALA A 233 6.06 -0.41 20.54
N LYS A 234 6.36 -1.72 20.51
CA LYS A 234 6.75 -2.49 21.69
C LYS A 234 8.02 -1.97 22.36
N ARG A 235 8.98 -1.41 21.60
CA ARG A 235 10.19 -0.76 22.16
C ARG A 235 9.85 0.41 23.09
N PHE A 236 8.69 1.01 22.91
CA PHE A 236 8.19 2.13 23.71
C PHE A 236 7.09 1.72 24.70
N GLY A 237 6.90 0.41 24.94
CA GLY A 237 5.85 -0.09 25.83
C GLY A 237 4.42 0.10 25.29
N LEU A 238 4.26 0.21 23.97
CA LEU A 238 2.97 0.39 23.30
C LEU A 238 2.54 -0.90 22.57
N ASP A 239 1.23 -1.03 22.37
CA ASP A 239 0.63 -2.04 21.50
C ASP A 239 0.12 -1.41 20.19
N MET A 240 -0.07 -2.24 19.16
CA MET A 240 -0.60 -1.75 17.88
C MET A 240 -2.00 -1.15 17.98
N PRO A 241 -2.97 -1.72 18.73
CA PRO A 241 -4.26 -1.08 18.92
C PRO A 241 -4.15 0.39 19.41
N SER A 242 -3.23 0.68 20.33
CA SER A 242 -2.98 2.04 20.83
C SER A 242 -2.42 2.96 19.75
N VAL A 243 -1.48 2.46 18.94
CA VAL A 243 -0.94 3.20 17.79
C VAL A 243 -2.03 3.48 16.75
N LEU A 244 -2.86 2.48 16.40
CA LEU A 244 -3.95 2.67 15.43
C LEU A 244 -5.03 3.62 15.95
N ARG A 245 -5.36 3.56 17.25
CA ARG A 245 -6.24 4.57 17.88
C ARG A 245 -5.66 5.97 17.76
N LYS A 246 -4.35 6.12 18.00
CA LYS A 246 -3.67 7.41 17.87
C LYS A 246 -3.64 7.93 16.44
N LEU A 247 -3.38 7.08 15.45
CA LEU A 247 -3.45 7.43 14.02
C LEU A 247 -4.84 7.99 13.68
N ARG A 248 -5.90 7.29 14.07
CA ARG A 248 -7.29 7.71 13.82
C ARG A 248 -7.63 9.03 14.50
N SER A 249 -7.36 9.15 15.80
CA SER A 249 -7.71 10.36 16.57
C SER A 249 -6.88 11.58 16.17
N SER A 250 -5.77 11.39 15.46
CA SER A 250 -4.95 12.49 14.92
C SER A 250 -5.51 13.07 13.62
N SER A 251 -6.42 12.37 12.93
CA SER A 251 -7.11 12.86 11.72
C SER A 251 -8.48 13.45 12.10
N ARG A 252 -8.83 14.63 11.57
CA ARG A 252 -10.14 15.26 11.84
C ARG A 252 -11.32 14.35 11.47
N ASP A 253 -11.21 13.65 10.36
CA ASP A 253 -12.29 12.82 9.82
C ASP A 253 -12.13 11.33 10.23
N GLY A 254 -11.19 11.01 11.13
CA GLY A 254 -10.72 9.65 11.35
C GLY A 254 -9.93 9.11 10.15
N LEU A 255 -9.64 7.81 10.14
CA LEU A 255 -8.95 7.13 9.03
C LEU A 255 -9.65 5.80 8.70
N TYR A 256 -9.61 5.40 7.43
CA TYR A 256 -9.85 4.04 6.98
C TYR A 256 -8.50 3.38 6.74
N LEU A 257 -8.11 2.44 7.60
CA LEU A 257 -6.77 1.84 7.59
C LEU A 257 -6.77 0.53 6.81
N VAL A 258 -5.79 0.41 5.91
CA VAL A 258 -5.53 -0.80 5.13
C VAL A 258 -4.16 -1.34 5.51
N ALA A 259 -4.05 -2.58 5.95
CA ALA A 259 -2.76 -3.25 6.14
C ALA A 259 -2.28 -3.83 4.81
N THR A 260 -1.03 -3.55 4.41
CA THR A 260 -0.38 -4.14 3.22
C THR A 260 0.96 -4.79 3.56
N GLN A 261 1.48 -5.60 2.62
CA GLN A 261 2.72 -6.38 2.78
C GLN A 261 2.67 -7.35 3.98
N THR A 262 1.51 -7.92 4.26
CA THR A 262 1.35 -8.93 5.31
C THR A 262 0.94 -10.27 4.71
N PRO A 263 1.51 -11.39 5.17
CA PRO A 263 1.08 -12.70 4.71
C PRO A 263 -0.28 -13.08 5.32
N PRO A 264 -1.15 -13.83 4.62
CA PRO A 264 -2.50 -14.18 5.07
C PRO A 264 -2.64 -14.69 6.51
N ASP A 265 -1.70 -15.48 7.01
CA ASP A 265 -1.72 -16.01 8.38
C ASP A 265 -1.73 -14.91 9.47
N THR A 266 -1.32 -13.69 9.12
CA THR A 266 -1.36 -12.52 10.02
C THR A 266 -2.68 -11.73 9.93
N TYR A 267 -3.55 -11.99 8.97
CA TYR A 267 -4.73 -11.15 8.71
C TYR A 267 -5.67 -11.06 9.90
N ARG A 268 -5.93 -12.17 10.59
CA ARG A 268 -6.77 -12.17 11.80
C ARG A 268 -6.19 -11.27 12.89
N LYS A 269 -4.86 -11.19 12.99
CA LYS A 269 -4.16 -10.29 13.91
C LYS A 269 -4.30 -8.83 13.49
N MET A 270 -4.15 -8.52 12.19
CA MET A 270 -4.38 -7.16 11.67
C MET A 270 -5.82 -6.69 11.92
N ILE A 271 -6.78 -7.58 11.65
CA ILE A 271 -8.20 -7.30 11.87
C ILE A 271 -8.48 -7.10 13.37
N SER A 272 -7.88 -7.91 14.26
CA SER A 272 -8.06 -7.75 15.70
C SER A 272 -7.39 -6.49 16.27
N TRP A 273 -6.32 -5.98 15.64
CA TRP A 273 -5.79 -4.66 15.94
C TRP A 273 -6.71 -3.52 15.51
N GLY A 274 -7.59 -3.81 14.54
CA GLY A 274 -8.66 -2.92 14.10
C GLY A 274 -8.50 -2.40 12.69
N PHE A 275 -7.68 -2.98 11.82
CA PHE A 275 -7.64 -2.60 10.40
C PHE A 275 -8.98 -2.87 9.70
N GLU A 276 -9.44 -1.94 8.86
CA GLU A 276 -10.69 -2.08 8.09
C GLU A 276 -10.51 -2.86 6.79
N ALA A 277 -9.27 -2.95 6.30
CA ALA A 277 -8.95 -3.84 5.20
C ALA A 277 -7.54 -4.41 5.33
N VAL A 278 -7.34 -5.55 4.67
CA VAL A 278 -6.05 -6.22 4.50
C VAL A 278 -5.81 -6.45 3.02
N THR A 279 -4.56 -6.36 2.61
CA THR A 279 -4.11 -6.66 1.25
C THR A 279 -2.72 -7.23 1.32
N GLU A 280 -2.39 -8.04 0.33
CA GLU A 280 -0.99 -8.30 0.02
C GLU A 280 -0.50 -7.23 -0.97
N TYR A 281 0.81 -7.03 -1.06
CA TYR A 281 1.41 -6.13 -2.05
C TYR A 281 1.84 -6.88 -3.31
N LEU A 282 2.39 -8.07 -3.09
CA LEU A 282 3.28 -8.75 -4.00
C LEU A 282 3.33 -10.23 -3.59
N HIS A 283 3.19 -11.13 -4.56
CA HIS A 283 3.40 -12.55 -4.34
C HIS A 283 4.56 -13.01 -5.19
N HIS A 284 5.50 -13.68 -4.53
CA HIS A 284 6.48 -14.52 -5.19
C HIS A 284 5.92 -15.94 -5.09
N GLY A 285 5.81 -16.65 -6.21
CA GLY A 285 5.64 -18.10 -6.15
C GLY A 285 6.85 -18.73 -5.46
N ASN A 286 6.70 -19.98 -5.00
CA ASN A 286 7.84 -20.73 -4.47
C ASN A 286 8.73 -21.29 -5.61
N GLY A 287 8.26 -21.23 -6.85
CA GLY A 287 8.96 -21.64 -8.06
C GLY A 287 9.17 -20.50 -9.07
N SER A 288 9.82 -20.85 -10.19
CA SER A 288 10.25 -19.92 -11.24
C SER A 288 9.28 -19.77 -12.42
N GLY A 289 8.18 -20.52 -12.43
CA GLY A 289 7.23 -20.59 -13.55
C GLY A 289 5.95 -19.77 -13.34
N TYR A 290 5.37 -19.28 -14.44
CA TYR A 290 4.11 -18.52 -14.43
C TYR A 290 2.96 -19.27 -13.74
N ASP A 291 2.83 -20.58 -14.00
CA ASP A 291 1.75 -21.40 -13.43
C ASP A 291 1.83 -21.52 -11.91
N ASP A 292 3.05 -21.62 -11.36
CA ASP A 292 3.27 -21.67 -9.91
C ASP A 292 2.96 -20.32 -9.24
N VAL A 293 3.38 -19.23 -9.87
CA VAL A 293 3.04 -17.87 -9.41
C VAL A 293 1.52 -17.69 -9.40
N MET A 294 0.83 -18.08 -10.48
CA MET A 294 -0.63 -17.97 -10.57
C MET A 294 -1.37 -18.92 -9.62
N ALA A 295 -0.84 -20.13 -9.38
CA ALA A 295 -1.37 -21.04 -8.38
C ALA A 295 -1.25 -20.44 -6.97
N THR A 296 -0.10 -19.84 -6.65
CA THR A 296 0.14 -19.11 -5.41
C THR A 296 -0.85 -17.96 -5.23
N HIS A 297 -1.01 -17.11 -6.26
CA HIS A 297 -2.02 -16.04 -6.27
C HIS A 297 -3.43 -16.58 -6.00
N ARG A 298 -3.88 -17.61 -6.73
CA ARG A 298 -5.22 -18.21 -6.56
C ARG A 298 -5.44 -18.79 -5.17
N TRP A 299 -4.43 -19.43 -4.58
CA TRP A 299 -4.52 -19.91 -3.20
C TRP A 299 -4.60 -18.75 -2.21
N ARG A 300 -3.70 -17.77 -2.31
CA ARG A 300 -3.67 -16.59 -1.44
C ARG A 300 -4.97 -15.78 -1.50
N TRP A 301 -5.56 -15.61 -2.68
CA TRP A 301 -6.84 -14.90 -2.81
C TRP A 301 -7.98 -15.62 -2.11
N ARG A 302 -8.09 -16.96 -2.29
CA ARG A 302 -9.10 -17.76 -1.60
C ARG A 302 -8.92 -17.69 -0.09
N GLU A 303 -7.68 -17.79 0.37
CA GLU A 303 -7.36 -17.71 1.80
C GLU A 303 -7.68 -16.33 2.37
N GLY A 304 -7.25 -15.26 1.71
CA GLY A 304 -7.52 -13.88 2.10
C GLY A 304 -9.01 -13.58 2.20
N VAL A 305 -9.81 -14.00 1.21
CA VAL A 305 -11.28 -13.89 1.23
C VAL A 305 -11.87 -14.69 2.38
N SER A 306 -11.43 -15.93 2.59
CA SER A 306 -11.90 -16.80 3.69
C SER A 306 -11.64 -16.18 5.07
N LEU A 307 -10.45 -15.60 5.26
CA LEU A 307 -10.03 -15.03 6.54
C LEU A 307 -10.74 -13.72 6.90
N VAL A 308 -11.18 -12.93 5.91
CA VAL A 308 -12.00 -11.73 6.17
C VAL A 308 -13.49 -12.04 6.25
N ASN A 309 -13.92 -13.22 5.76
CA ASN A 309 -15.34 -13.61 5.77
C ASN A 309 -15.86 -13.70 7.21
N GLY A 310 -17.05 -13.17 7.45
CA GLY A 310 -17.63 -13.05 8.81
C GLY A 310 -17.02 -11.95 9.68
N THR A 311 -16.03 -11.19 9.18
CA THR A 311 -15.51 -9.99 9.84
C THR A 311 -16.08 -8.72 9.19
N ARG A 312 -15.80 -7.56 9.79
CA ARG A 312 -16.10 -6.26 9.17
C ARG A 312 -15.00 -5.79 8.20
N ALA A 313 -13.87 -6.49 8.17
CA ALA A 313 -12.75 -6.11 7.34
C ALA A 313 -12.96 -6.55 5.88
N ARG A 314 -12.32 -5.83 4.95
CA ARG A 314 -12.32 -6.17 3.52
C ARG A 314 -10.97 -6.75 3.11
N TYR A 315 -10.98 -7.66 2.15
CA TYR A 315 -9.76 -8.07 1.46
C TYR A 315 -9.64 -7.30 0.14
N TRP A 316 -8.56 -6.56 -0.05
CA TRP A 316 -8.24 -6.00 -1.35
C TRP A 316 -7.36 -7.02 -2.08
N VAL A 317 -7.82 -7.47 -3.24
CA VAL A 317 -7.15 -8.53 -4.01
C VAL A 317 -5.99 -7.91 -4.79
N PRO A 318 -4.72 -8.24 -4.49
CA PRO A 318 -3.62 -7.76 -5.29
C PRO A 318 -3.47 -8.57 -6.57
N LEU A 319 -3.07 -7.87 -7.62
CA LEU A 319 -2.78 -8.44 -8.94
C LEU A 319 -1.39 -7.96 -9.35
N SER A 320 -0.61 -8.86 -9.97
CA SER A 320 0.68 -8.52 -10.56
C SER A 320 0.78 -9.10 -11.96
N ALA A 321 1.47 -8.39 -12.86
CA ALA A 321 1.82 -8.91 -14.18
C ALA A 321 3.02 -9.87 -14.14
N GLY A 322 3.64 -10.06 -12.97
CA GLY A 322 4.79 -10.92 -12.73
C GLY A 322 5.80 -10.26 -11.81
N TYR A 323 6.84 -10.99 -11.44
CA TYR A 323 7.92 -10.48 -10.60
C TYR A 323 9.28 -10.92 -11.14
N ASP A 324 10.23 -9.98 -11.18
CA ASP A 324 11.63 -10.22 -11.54
C ASP A 324 12.49 -9.17 -10.85
N ALA A 325 13.11 -9.55 -9.75
CA ALA A 325 14.00 -8.68 -8.99
C ALA A 325 15.47 -8.95 -9.28
N ARG A 326 15.85 -9.64 -10.36
CA ARG A 326 17.25 -9.98 -10.65
C ARG A 326 18.19 -8.76 -10.72
N ALA A 327 17.65 -7.58 -11.02
CA ALA A 327 18.41 -6.31 -11.02
C ALA A 327 18.85 -5.91 -9.62
N TRP A 328 18.03 -6.27 -8.64
CA TRP A 328 18.05 -5.78 -7.27
C TRP A 328 18.48 -6.85 -6.28
N SER A 329 18.28 -8.13 -6.61
CA SER A 329 18.90 -9.25 -5.93
C SER A 329 20.38 -9.25 -6.31
N ILE A 330 21.17 -8.52 -5.53
CA ILE A 330 22.56 -8.85 -5.35
C ILE A 330 22.49 -10.26 -4.74
N ALA A 331 22.56 -11.31 -5.57
CA ALA A 331 23.04 -12.57 -5.06
C ALA A 331 24.38 -12.19 -4.41
N THR A 332 24.45 -12.32 -3.09
CA THR A 332 25.73 -12.54 -2.43
C THR A 332 26.46 -13.53 -3.33
N PRO A 333 27.66 -13.21 -3.84
CA PRO A 333 28.42 -14.22 -4.56
C PRO A 333 28.43 -15.45 -3.65
N VAL A 334 27.89 -16.55 -4.16
CA VAL A 334 28.08 -17.84 -3.50
C VAL A 334 29.57 -18.08 -3.68
N GLU A 335 30.34 -17.85 -2.62
CA GLU A 335 31.76 -18.21 -2.55
C GLU A 335 31.93 -19.72 -2.69
#